data_AF-A0AAD3U7B2-F1
#
_entry.id   AF-A0AAD3U7B2-F1
#
_cell.length_a   1.000
_cell.length_b   1.000
_cell.length_c   1.000
_cell.angle_alpha   90.00
_cell.angle_beta   90.00
_cell.angle_gamma   90.00
#
_symmetry.space_group_name_H-M   'P 1'
#
loop_
_entity.id
_entity.type
_entity.pdbx_description
1 polymer ?
#
loop_
_entity_poly.entity_id
_entity_poly.type
_entity_poly.pdbx_seq_one_letter_code
_entity_poly.pdbx_strand_id
1 'polypeptide(L)'
;RFLWNGNRLLERNFGAKFGRLEPGYKADLTICDYAAPTPLAPRNLGGHLAFGMGSSSVNSVMVEGRMVYQDREFAFDVEPIYQQASKVASRLWQRMDALA
;
A
#
# COMPACT_ATOMS: atom_id res chain seq x y z
N ARG A 1 16.13 -13.49 -0.57
CA ARG A 1 14.78 -13.60 -1.19
C ARG A 1 13.76 -13.24 -0.13
N PHE A 2 13.33 -11.98 -0.05
CA PHE A 2 12.32 -11.55 0.92
C PHE A 2 11.23 -10.77 0.18
N LEU A 3 9.98 -10.89 0.64
CA LEU A 3 8.84 -10.05 0.24
C LEU A 3 8.36 -10.12 -1.23
N TRP A 4 8.75 -11.13 -2.03
CA TRP A 4 8.36 -11.21 -3.46
C TRP A 4 7.45 -12.40 -3.84
N ASN A 5 7.28 -13.39 -2.95
CA ASN A 5 6.54 -14.62 -3.27
C ASN A 5 5.07 -14.34 -3.65
N GLY A 6 4.49 -13.26 -3.14
CA GLY A 6 3.14 -12.82 -3.50
C GLY A 6 2.97 -12.61 -5.01
N ASN A 7 3.99 -12.14 -5.72
CA ASN A 7 3.92 -11.92 -7.17
C ASN A 7 3.66 -13.21 -7.96
N ARG A 8 4.17 -14.35 -7.49
CA ARG A 8 3.90 -15.65 -8.13
C ARG A 8 2.44 -16.08 -7.95
N LEU A 9 1.86 -15.76 -6.81
CA LEU A 9 0.44 -16.02 -6.54
C LEU A 9 -0.43 -15.12 -7.43
N LEU A 10 -0.07 -13.84 -7.54
CA LEU A 10 -0.75 -12.91 -8.43
C LEU A 10 -0.69 -13.38 -9.89
N GLU A 11 0.49 -13.77 -10.37
CA GLU A 11 0.65 -14.27 -11.75
C GLU A 11 -0.23 -15.49 -12.04
N ARG A 12 -0.24 -16.47 -11.13
CA ARG A 12 -1.08 -17.67 -11.27
C ARG A 12 -2.57 -17.36 -11.34
N ASN A 13 -3.03 -16.41 -10.54
CA ASN A 13 -4.46 -16.16 -10.36
C ASN A 13 -5.02 -15.11 -11.32
N PHE A 14 -4.19 -14.16 -11.77
CA PHE A 14 -4.61 -13.02 -12.60
C PHE A 14 -4.06 -13.05 -14.03
N GLY A 15 -3.21 -14.02 -14.38
CA GLY A 15 -2.70 -14.18 -15.75
C GLY A 15 -1.87 -13.00 -16.25
N ALA A 16 -1.21 -12.27 -15.35
CA ALA A 16 -0.38 -11.11 -15.65
C ALA A 16 0.92 -11.13 -14.85
N LYS A 17 1.91 -10.34 -15.26
CA LYS A 17 3.21 -10.25 -14.58
C LYS A 17 3.23 -9.09 -13.59
N PHE A 18 3.73 -9.33 -12.37
CA PHE A 18 3.71 -8.36 -11.26
C PHE A 18 5.06 -8.21 -10.56
N GLY A 19 5.26 -7.06 -9.91
CA GLY A 19 6.34 -6.84 -8.95
C GLY A 19 7.74 -6.68 -9.53
N ARG A 20 7.87 -6.25 -10.79
CA ARG A 20 9.13 -5.86 -11.41
C ARG A 20 8.95 -4.61 -12.28
N LEU A 21 10.02 -3.81 -12.37
CA LEU A 21 10.12 -2.64 -13.25
C LEU A 21 10.69 -3.07 -14.61
N GLU A 22 9.88 -3.80 -15.37
CA GLU A 22 10.27 -4.36 -16.67
C GLU A 22 9.09 -4.29 -17.66
N PRO A 23 9.33 -4.14 -18.98
CA PRO A 23 8.26 -4.19 -19.97
C PRO A 23 7.40 -5.46 -19.88
N GLY A 24 6.08 -5.31 -19.98
CA GLY A 24 5.11 -6.40 -19.87
C GLY A 24 4.67 -6.75 -18.44
N TYR A 25 5.20 -6.08 -17.42
CA TYR A 25 4.68 -6.12 -16.05
C TYR A 25 3.63 -5.02 -15.82
N LYS A 26 2.71 -5.24 -14.88
CA LYS A 26 1.74 -4.22 -14.45
C LYS A 26 2.47 -3.02 -13.86
N ALA A 27 2.00 -1.82 -14.24
CA ALA A 27 2.54 -0.55 -13.78
C ALA A 27 1.99 -0.20 -12.38
N ASP A 28 2.32 -1.04 -11.41
CA ASP A 28 1.95 -0.91 -10.00
C ASP A 28 3.18 -0.43 -9.22
N LEU A 29 3.17 0.83 -8.78
CA LEU A 29 4.32 1.49 -8.17
C LEU A 29 3.94 2.11 -6.83
N THR A 30 4.77 1.89 -5.83
CA THR A 30 4.75 2.66 -4.57
C THR A 30 6.01 3.50 -4.52
N ILE A 31 5.84 4.82 -4.51
CA ILE A 31 6.92 5.80 -4.47
C ILE A 31 7.02 6.30 -3.02
N CYS A 32 8.21 6.21 -2.43
CA CYS A 32 8.42 6.55 -1.04
C CYS A 32 9.48 7.64 -0.87
N ASP A 33 9.16 8.65 -0.06
CA ASP A 33 10.11 9.59 0.52
C ASP A 33 10.67 8.99 1.81
N TYR A 34 11.73 8.20 1.68
CA TYR A 34 12.34 7.49 2.80
C TYR A 34 13.69 8.10 3.19
N ALA A 35 13.69 8.90 4.25
CA ALA A 35 14.90 9.40 4.90
C ALA A 35 15.53 8.27 5.73
N ALA A 36 16.39 7.47 5.09
CA ALA A 36 16.99 6.30 5.71
C ALA A 36 17.88 6.71 6.92
N PRO A 37 17.65 6.14 8.13
CA PRO A 37 18.43 6.48 9.33
C PRO A 37 19.83 5.85 9.33
N THR A 38 20.09 4.92 8.42
CA THR A 38 21.39 4.31 8.17
C THR A 38 21.64 4.28 6.66
N PRO A 39 22.91 4.22 6.20
CA PRO A 39 23.22 4.22 4.77
C PRO A 39 22.52 3.07 4.04
N LEU A 40 21.79 3.40 2.98
CA LEU A 40 21.10 2.44 2.15
C LEU A 40 22.11 1.67 1.29
N ALA A 41 22.14 0.34 1.42
CA ALA A 41 23.04 -0.54 0.69
C ALA A 41 22.33 -1.84 0.27
N PRO A 42 22.78 -2.54 -0.79
CA PRO A 42 22.12 -3.77 -1.25
C PRO A 42 21.95 -4.84 -0.15
N ARG A 43 22.91 -4.93 0.78
CA ARG A 43 22.89 -5.90 1.89
C ARG A 43 21.86 -5.61 2.98
N ASN A 44 21.46 -4.34 3.16
CA ASN A 44 20.53 -3.94 4.22
C ASN A 44 19.17 -3.43 3.68
N LEU A 45 19.00 -3.30 2.37
CA LEU A 45 17.76 -2.84 1.73
C LEU A 45 16.54 -3.63 2.19
N GLY A 46 16.64 -4.96 2.30
CA GLY A 46 15.55 -5.79 2.80
C GLY A 46 15.16 -5.46 4.25
N GLY A 47 16.12 -5.08 5.09
CA GLY A 47 15.88 -4.63 6.46
C GLY A 47 15.19 -3.26 6.49
N HIS A 48 15.60 -2.32 5.63
CA HIS A 48 14.89 -1.04 5.48
C HIS A 48 13.45 -1.26 5.02
N LEU A 49 13.19 -2.13 4.04
CA LEU A 49 11.83 -2.44 3.59
C LEU A 49 10.97 -3.10 4.67
N ALA A 50 11.54 -4.01 5.45
CA ALA A 50 10.78 -4.76 6.46
C ALA A 50 10.56 -4.00 7.77
N PHE A 51 11.51 -3.16 8.17
CA PHE A 51 11.55 -2.58 9.52
C PHE A 51 11.71 -1.06 9.56
N GLY A 52 12.14 -0.43 8.47
CA GLY A 52 12.40 1.01 8.42
C GLY A 52 11.33 1.81 7.69
N MET A 53 10.85 1.29 6.56
CA MET A 53 9.83 1.92 5.73
C MET A 53 8.44 1.64 6.29
N GLY A 54 7.54 2.61 6.15
CA GLY A 54 6.16 2.52 6.64
C GLY A 54 5.21 3.39 5.82
N SER A 55 3.92 3.35 6.15
CA SER A 55 2.88 4.11 5.44
C SER A 55 3.18 5.61 5.36
N SER A 56 3.80 6.18 6.40
CA SER A 56 4.20 7.60 6.43
C SER A 56 5.25 7.98 5.40
N SER A 57 6.05 7.02 4.92
CA SER A 57 7.05 7.24 3.87
C SER A 57 6.45 7.25 2.47
N VAL A 58 5.23 6.74 2.28
CA VAL A 58 4.59 6.70 0.96
C VAL A 58 4.26 8.12 0.52
N ASN A 59 4.80 8.52 -0.62
CA ASN A 59 4.52 9.80 -1.26
C ASN A 59 3.40 9.63 -2.29
N SER A 60 3.53 8.63 -3.16
CA SER A 60 2.63 8.41 -4.29
C SER A 60 2.44 6.93 -4.58
N VAL A 61 1.29 6.56 -5.13
CA VAL A 61 0.92 5.20 -5.52
C VAL A 61 0.28 5.21 -6.91
N MET A 62 0.81 4.36 -7.78
CA MET A 62 0.26 4.06 -9.11
C MET A 62 -0.27 2.64 -9.14
N VAL A 63 -1.44 2.44 -9.73
CA VAL A 63 -2.05 1.12 -9.98
C VAL A 63 -2.42 1.04 -11.45
N GLU A 64 -1.90 0.03 -12.14
CA GLU A 64 -2.07 -0.19 -13.58
C GLU A 64 -1.85 1.06 -14.45
N GLY A 65 -0.85 1.88 -14.10
CA GLY A 65 -0.51 3.10 -14.84
C GLY A 65 -1.32 4.34 -14.44
N ARG A 66 -2.28 4.22 -13.51
CA ARG A 66 -3.06 5.33 -12.98
C ARG A 66 -2.57 5.74 -11.60
N MET A 67 -2.26 7.02 -11.42
CA MET A 67 -2.00 7.60 -10.09
C MET A 67 -3.29 7.58 -9.27
N VAL A 68 -3.30 6.87 -8.14
CA VAL A 68 -4.44 6.81 -7.21
C VAL A 68 -4.19 7.59 -5.93
N TYR A 69 -2.91 7.85 -5.63
CA TYR A 69 -2.43 8.67 -4.55
C TYR A 69 -1.19 9.40 -5.08
N GLN A 70 -1.15 10.72 -5.00
CA GLN A 70 -0.05 11.52 -5.55
C GLN A 70 0.25 12.68 -4.63
N ASP A 71 1.54 12.95 -4.39
CA ASP A 71 2.01 14.05 -3.57
C ASP A 71 1.34 14.09 -2.19
N ARG A 72 1.18 12.90 -1.59
CA ARG A 72 0.52 12.64 -0.31
C ARG A 72 -0.99 12.92 -0.27
N GLU A 73 -1.65 13.02 -1.41
CA GLU A 73 -3.08 13.26 -1.52
C GLU A 73 -3.78 12.17 -2.34
N PHE A 74 -5.03 11.85 -1.97
CA PHE A 74 -5.88 10.98 -2.78
C PHE A 74 -6.47 11.77 -3.93
N ALA A 75 -6.78 11.10 -5.03
CA ALA A 75 -7.49 11.70 -6.17
C ALA A 75 -8.96 12.05 -5.87
N PHE A 76 -9.42 11.86 -4.63
CA PHE A 76 -10.80 12.10 -4.19
C PHE A 76 -10.82 12.56 -2.72
N ASP A 77 -11.90 13.23 -2.34
CA ASP A 77 -12.12 13.67 -0.96
C ASP A 77 -12.46 12.47 -0.05
N VAL A 78 -11.62 12.26 0.96
CA VAL A 78 -11.77 11.18 1.92
C VAL A 78 -12.69 11.54 3.08
N GLU A 79 -12.90 12.82 3.38
CA GLU A 79 -13.62 13.25 4.57
C GLU A 79 -15.05 12.66 4.65
N PRO A 80 -15.88 12.68 3.58
CA PRO A 80 -17.21 12.07 3.61
C PRO A 80 -17.17 10.55 3.85
N ILE A 81 -16.11 9.87 3.37
CA ILE A 81 -15.92 8.43 3.54
C ILE A 81 -15.65 8.13 5.03
N TYR A 82 -14.76 8.88 5.66
CA TYR A 82 -14.45 8.73 7.09
C TYR A 82 -15.67 9.06 7.97
N GLN A 83 -16.42 10.11 7.64
CA GLN A 83 -17.67 10.46 8.33
C GLN A 83 -18.69 9.32 8.26
N GLN A 84 -18.87 8.73 7.08
CA GLN A 84 -19.79 7.61 6.92
C GLN A 84 -19.30 6.34 7.64
N ALA A 85 -18.00 6.04 7.55
CA ALA A 85 -17.39 4.92 8.24
C ALA A 85 -17.58 5.01 9.76
N SER A 86 -17.40 6.20 10.34
CA SER A 86 -17.63 6.45 11.77
C SER A 86 -19.07 6.12 12.19
N LYS A 87 -20.07 6.58 11.44
CA LYS A 87 -21.50 6.26 11.70
C LYS A 87 -21.78 4.75 11.63
N VAL A 88 -21.20 4.06 10.65
CA VAL A 88 -21.36 2.60 10.50
C VAL A 88 -20.73 1.88 11.69
N ALA A 89 -19.53 2.29 12.10
CA ALA A 89 -18.84 1.73 13.26
C ALA A 89 -19.66 1.92 14.55
N SER A 90 -20.22 3.11 14.80
CA SER A 90 -21.08 3.33 15.98
C SER A 90 -22.29 2.39 16.01
N ARG A 91 -22.96 2.18 14.86
CA ARG A 91 -24.10 1.26 14.78
C ARG A 91 -23.69 -0.19 15.00
N LEU A 92 -22.50 -0.58 14.53
CA LEU A 92 -21.96 -1.92 14.78
C LEU A 92 -21.74 -2.13 16.27
N TRP A 93 -21.08 -1.19 16.95
CA TRP A 93 -20.83 -1.27 18.39
C TRP A 93 -22.11 -1.32 19.22
N GLN A 94 -23.09 -0.46 18.92
CA GLN A 94 -24.41 -0.51 19.58
C GLN A 94 -25.09 -1.89 19.45
N ARG A 95 -24.97 -2.53 18.28
CA ARG A 95 -25.50 -3.89 18.07
C ARG A 95 -24.73 -4.93 18.86
N MET A 96 -23.40 -4.80 18.94
CA MET A 96 -22.55 -5.72 19.71
C MET A 96 -22.83 -5.60 21.20
N ASP A 97 -22.95 -4.37 21.71
CA ASP A 97 -23.24 -4.11 23.13
C ASP A 97 -24.62 -4.65 23.54
N ALA A 98 -25.60 -4.64 22.62
CA ALA A 98 -26.93 -5.20 22.86
C ALA A 98 -26.98 -6.75 22.84
N LEU A 99 -25.88 -7.43 22.49
CA LEU A 99 -25.77 -8.89 22.58
C LEU A 99 -25.21 -9.36 23.94
N ALA A 100 -24.67 -8.45 24.74
CA ALA A 100 -24.17 -8.70 26.10
C ALA A 100 -25.30 -8.52 27.13
#